data_AF-K1ZY93-F1
#
_entry.id   AF-K1ZY93-F1
#
_cell.length_a   1.000
_cell.length_b   1.000
_cell.length_c   1.000
_cell.angle_alpha   90.00
_cell.angle_beta   90.00
_cell.angle_gamma   90.00
#
_symmetry.space_group_name_H-M   'P 1'
#
loop_
_entity.id
_entity.type
_entity.pdbx_description
1 polymer ?
#
loop_
_entity_poly.entity_id
_entity_poly.type
_entity_poly.pdbx_seq_one_letter_code
_entity_poly.pdbx_strand_id
1 'polypeptide(L)'
;MFLFPRLFEQHVSYIQGECNKIGIPTYTGVYNGPEDLVGFKGIIYFPYAWSNLALFENIQRGIIHFVPSEIFIRQHRGQVRSLTLHQFELCEWYAPENRDLFVYFDSWRDLKEKIATLNFEQKRNQIRARARGHRAKTLEQWQQVF
;
A
#
# COMPACT_ATOMS: atom_id res chain seq x y z
N MET A 1 -14.68 0.82 0.30
CA MET A 1 -14.08 1.95 1.04
C MET A 1 -12.57 1.72 1.10
N PHE A 2 -11.77 2.79 1.02
CA PHE A 2 -10.30 2.76 1.09
C PHE A 2 -9.80 3.54 2.31
N LEU A 3 -8.70 3.11 2.92
CA LEU A 3 -8.13 3.75 4.11
C LEU A 3 -6.83 4.50 3.78
N PHE A 4 -6.57 5.61 4.49
CA PHE A 4 -5.30 6.32 4.50
C PHE A 4 -4.59 6.14 5.85
N PRO A 5 -3.39 5.55 5.89
CA PRO A 5 -2.62 5.49 7.11
C PRO A 5 -1.85 6.80 7.31
N ARG A 6 -2.10 7.45 8.46
CA ARG A 6 -1.28 8.51 9.08
C ARG A 6 -0.53 9.43 8.10
N LEU A 7 -1.28 10.31 7.45
CA LEU A 7 -0.72 11.50 6.81
C LEU A 7 -0.99 12.72 7.69
N PHE A 8 -0.14 13.74 7.64
CA PHE A 8 -0.45 15.05 8.24
C PHE A 8 -1.72 15.61 7.58
N GLU A 9 -2.56 16.31 8.33
CA GLU A 9 -3.91 16.75 7.92
C GLU A 9 -3.95 17.37 6.52
N GLN A 10 -2.98 18.23 6.19
CA GLN A 10 -2.92 18.90 4.88
C GLN A 10 -2.81 17.94 3.68
N HIS A 11 -2.08 16.84 3.80
CA HIS A 11 -1.93 15.85 2.72
C HIS A 11 -3.15 14.94 2.64
N VAL A 12 -3.76 14.60 3.79
CA VAL A 12 -5.02 13.83 3.84
C VAL A 12 -6.10 14.57 3.07
N SER A 13 -6.30 15.86 3.37
CA SER A 13 -7.33 16.68 2.74
C SER A 13 -7.17 16.77 1.23
N TYR A 14 -5.92 16.94 0.73
CA TYR A 14 -5.64 16.94 -0.70
C TYR A 14 -6.02 15.60 -1.36
N ILE A 15 -5.51 14.49 -0.82
CA ILE A 15 -5.74 13.16 -1.39
C ILE A 15 -7.23 12.78 -1.33
N GLN A 16 -7.91 13.08 -0.23
CA GLN A 16 -9.34 12.87 -0.08
C GLN A 16 -10.13 13.70 -1.08
N GLY A 17 -9.75 14.96 -1.29
CA GLY A 17 -10.33 15.83 -2.33
C GLY A 17 -10.22 15.21 -3.72
N GLU A 18 -9.03 14.73 -4.10
CA GLU A 18 -8.80 14.06 -5.39
C GLU A 18 -9.60 12.77 -5.52
N CYS A 19 -9.62 11.92 -4.48
CA CYS A 19 -10.41 10.69 -4.45
C CYS A 19 -11.91 10.95 -4.59
N ASN A 20 -12.43 11.98 -3.92
CA ASN A 20 -13.84 12.38 -4.02
C ASN A 20 -14.20 12.85 -5.43
N LYS A 21 -13.34 13.64 -6.09
CA LYS A 21 -13.54 14.09 -7.49
C LYS A 21 -13.70 12.91 -8.45
N ILE A 22 -12.96 11.84 -8.23
CA ILE A 22 -13.00 10.64 -9.08
C ILE A 22 -14.02 9.59 -8.60
N GLY A 23 -14.71 9.83 -7.49
CA GLY A 23 -15.77 8.96 -6.96
C GLY A 23 -15.27 7.76 -6.16
N ILE A 24 -14.07 7.83 -5.56
CA ILE A 24 -13.53 6.80 -4.70
C ILE A 24 -13.90 7.11 -3.24
N PRO A 25 -14.67 6.26 -2.55
CA PRO A 25 -15.03 6.48 -1.16
C PRO A 25 -13.85 6.17 -0.24
N THR A 26 -13.40 7.19 0.49
CA THR A 26 -12.28 7.11 1.43
C THR A 26 -12.73 7.24 2.87
N TYR A 27 -12.03 6.56 3.77
CA TYR A 27 -12.23 6.63 5.21
C TYR A 27 -11.02 7.25 5.90
N THR A 28 -11.27 8.28 6.69
CA THR A 28 -10.28 9.01 7.49
C THR A 28 -10.51 8.70 8.96
N GLY A 29 -10.09 7.52 9.39
CA GLY A 29 -10.08 7.11 10.79
C GLY A 29 -8.69 6.71 11.26
N VAL A 30 -8.54 6.51 12.56
CA VAL A 30 -7.29 6.02 13.14
C VAL A 30 -7.20 4.52 12.90
N TYR A 31 -6.07 4.06 12.33
CA TYR A 31 -5.78 2.64 12.22
C TYR A 31 -5.71 2.01 13.62
N ASN A 32 -6.71 1.20 13.97
CA ASN A 32 -6.78 0.45 15.22
C ASN A 32 -6.35 -1.00 15.04
N GLY A 33 -5.43 -1.21 14.10
CA GLY A 33 -4.90 -2.50 13.78
C GLY A 33 -5.52 -3.14 12.54
N PRO A 34 -5.01 -4.31 12.19
CA PRO A 34 -5.21 -4.91 10.88
C PRO A 34 -6.54 -5.67 10.72
N GLU A 35 -7.22 -6.00 11.83
CA GLU A 35 -8.58 -6.58 11.80
C GLU A 35 -9.63 -5.54 11.34
N ASP A 36 -9.43 -4.26 11.66
CA ASP A 36 -10.28 -3.16 11.18
C ASP A 36 -10.25 -3.02 9.66
N LEU A 37 -9.20 -3.53 9.00
CA LEU A 37 -9.01 -3.41 7.57
C LEU A 37 -9.71 -4.50 6.75
N VAL A 38 -10.25 -5.54 7.39
CA VAL A 38 -10.89 -6.67 6.70
C VAL A 38 -12.12 -6.24 5.89
N GLY A 39 -12.85 -5.21 6.35
CA GLY A 39 -14.00 -4.63 5.66
C GLY A 39 -13.64 -3.71 4.47
N PHE A 40 -12.36 -3.36 4.30
CA PHE A 40 -11.91 -2.44 3.25
C PHE A 40 -11.46 -3.20 2.00
N LYS A 41 -11.63 -2.57 0.83
CA LYS A 41 -11.18 -3.16 -0.45
C LYS A 41 -9.66 -3.13 -0.59
N GLY A 42 -9.02 -2.14 0.03
CA GLY A 42 -7.59 -1.96 0.08
C GLY A 42 -7.22 -0.63 0.73
N ILE A 43 -5.93 -0.34 0.75
CA ILE A 43 -5.35 0.89 1.31
C ILE A 43 -4.77 1.70 0.15
N ILE A 44 -5.03 3.00 0.11
CA ILE A 44 -4.27 3.90 -0.76
C ILE A 44 -3.11 4.42 0.08
N TYR A 45 -1.92 3.92 -0.21
CA TYR A 45 -0.75 4.08 0.64
C TYR A 45 0.29 4.98 -0.02
N PHE A 46 0.67 6.07 0.67
CA PHE A 46 1.76 6.95 0.26
C PHE A 46 2.97 6.70 1.16
N PRO A 47 4.05 6.06 0.66
CA PRO A 47 5.20 5.70 1.48
C PRO A 47 5.85 6.91 2.15
N TYR A 48 5.77 6.93 3.48
CA TYR A 48 6.37 7.96 4.34
C TYR A 48 7.51 7.40 5.20
N ALA A 49 7.88 6.13 5.03
CA ALA A 49 8.97 5.45 5.72
C ALA A 49 9.58 4.42 4.76
N TRP A 50 10.84 4.04 4.97
CA TRP A 50 11.51 3.00 4.17
C TRP A 50 10.83 1.65 4.36
N SER A 51 10.45 1.33 5.61
CA SER A 51 9.76 0.10 6.00
C SER A 51 8.86 0.38 7.21
N ASN A 52 7.81 -0.42 7.40
CA ASN A 52 7.01 -0.38 8.63
C ASN A 52 6.47 -1.77 9.00
N LEU A 53 6.23 -1.99 10.29
CA LEU A 53 5.67 -3.26 10.78
C LEU A 53 4.26 -3.53 10.22
N ALA A 54 3.44 -2.48 10.13
CA ALA A 54 2.06 -2.56 9.65
C ALA A 54 1.95 -3.10 8.21
N LEU A 55 2.95 -2.86 7.35
CA LEU A 55 3.03 -3.37 5.99
C LEU A 55 3.05 -4.89 6.01
N PHE A 56 3.93 -5.48 6.81
CA PHE A 56 4.06 -6.92 6.90
C PHE A 56 2.82 -7.55 7.53
N GLU A 57 2.23 -6.93 8.55
CA GLU A 57 0.94 -7.34 9.14
C GLU A 57 -0.20 -7.33 8.09
N ASN A 58 -0.20 -6.31 7.23
CA ASN A 58 -1.20 -6.17 6.17
C ASN A 58 -0.99 -7.20 5.05
N ILE A 59 0.26 -7.43 4.64
CA ILE A 59 0.63 -8.45 3.66
C ILE A 59 0.21 -9.83 4.15
N GLN A 60 0.44 -10.17 5.43
CA GLN A 60 0.02 -11.45 5.99
C GLN A 60 -1.50 -11.67 5.92
N ARG A 61 -2.30 -10.60 6.01
CA ARG A 61 -3.76 -10.67 5.86
C ARG A 61 -4.26 -10.57 4.43
N GLY A 62 -3.38 -10.34 3.47
CA GLY A 62 -3.72 -10.17 2.06
C GLY A 62 -4.27 -8.79 1.72
N ILE A 63 -4.04 -7.78 2.55
CA ILE A 63 -4.56 -6.44 2.33
C ILE A 63 -3.85 -5.80 1.15
N ILE A 64 -4.63 -5.36 0.16
CA ILE A 64 -4.13 -4.77 -1.08
C ILE A 64 -3.73 -3.32 -0.82
N HIS A 65 -2.52 -2.96 -1.25
CA HIS A 65 -2.08 -1.57 -1.23
C HIS A 65 -2.01 -1.03 -2.66
N PHE A 66 -2.65 0.11 -2.86
CA PHE A 66 -2.51 0.97 -4.02
C PHE A 66 -1.43 2.00 -3.68
N VAL A 67 -0.31 1.95 -4.40
CA VAL A 67 0.89 2.74 -4.10
C VAL A 67 1.16 3.66 -5.30
N PRO A 68 1.44 4.96 -5.11
CA PRO A 68 1.82 5.80 -6.23
C PRO A 68 3.12 5.29 -6.85
N SER A 69 3.29 5.45 -8.16
CA SER A 69 4.59 5.24 -8.78
C SER A 69 5.55 6.38 -8.46
N GLU A 70 6.83 6.17 -8.76
CA GLU A 70 7.83 7.23 -8.71
C GLU A 70 7.44 8.43 -9.60
N ILE A 71 6.89 8.17 -10.79
CA ILE A 71 6.46 9.23 -11.72
C ILE A 71 5.37 10.09 -11.07
N PHE A 72 4.37 9.44 -10.45
CA PHE A 72 3.29 10.13 -9.75
C PHE A 72 3.84 11.03 -8.63
N ILE A 73 4.73 10.50 -7.79
CA ILE A 73 5.31 11.24 -6.66
C ILE A 73 6.12 12.45 -7.16
N ARG A 74 6.92 12.28 -8.22
CA ARG A 74 7.72 13.37 -8.79
C ARG A 74 6.85 14.50 -9.33
N GLN A 75 5.72 14.16 -9.97
CA GLN A 75 4.76 15.15 -10.50
C GLN A 75 4.01 15.91 -9.40
N HIS A 76 3.72 15.25 -8.27
CA HIS A 76 2.94 15.81 -7.16
C HIS A 76 3.81 16.21 -5.96
N ARG A 77 5.08 16.54 -6.22
CA ARG A 77 6.06 16.88 -5.17
C ARG A 77 5.54 18.06 -4.32
N GLY A 78 5.50 17.87 -3.00
CA GLY A 78 4.99 18.87 -2.05
C GLY A 78 3.49 18.77 -1.76
N GLN A 79 2.70 18.18 -2.65
CA GLN A 79 1.27 17.90 -2.41
C GLN A 79 1.07 16.56 -1.70
N VAL A 80 1.94 15.58 -1.98
CA VAL A 80 1.97 14.29 -1.31
C VAL A 80 3.26 14.11 -0.53
N ARG A 81 3.16 13.52 0.67
CA ARG A 81 4.34 13.18 1.47
C ARG A 81 5.05 11.98 0.86
N SER A 82 6.35 12.09 0.62
CA SER A 82 7.23 10.98 0.26
C SER A 82 8.61 11.22 0.86
N LEU A 83 9.13 10.22 1.59
CA LEU A 83 10.52 10.25 2.07
C LEU A 83 11.53 9.78 1.00
N THR A 84 11.04 9.21 -0.09
CA THR A 84 11.83 8.35 -0.99
C THR A 84 12.19 9.02 -2.31
N LEU A 85 12.30 10.35 -2.36
CA LEU A 85 12.49 11.09 -3.62
C LEU A 85 13.75 10.70 -4.42
N HIS A 86 14.75 10.08 -3.80
CA HIS A 86 16.05 9.81 -4.42
C HIS A 86 16.48 8.33 -4.37
N GLN A 87 15.82 7.48 -3.60
CA GLN A 87 16.18 6.07 -3.39
C GLN A 87 14.88 5.27 -3.19
N PHE A 88 14.08 5.15 -4.24
CA PHE A 88 12.82 4.43 -4.16
C PHE A 88 13.05 2.96 -3.84
N GLU A 89 14.06 2.36 -4.46
CA GLU A 89 14.43 0.95 -4.40
C GLU A 89 14.74 0.43 -2.99
N LEU A 90 15.18 1.27 -2.05
CA LEU A 90 15.44 0.84 -0.67
C LEU A 90 14.17 0.82 0.19
N CYS A 91 13.04 1.27 -0.35
CA CYS A 91 11.76 1.28 0.35
C CYS A 91 10.99 0.03 -0.02
N GLU A 92 10.43 -0.65 1.00
CA GLU A 92 9.76 -1.95 0.85
C GLU A 92 8.68 -1.99 -0.23
N TRP A 93 8.01 -0.85 -0.44
CA TRP A 93 6.96 -0.70 -1.45
C TRP A 93 7.48 -0.65 -2.88
N TYR A 94 8.77 -0.38 -3.10
CA TYR A 94 9.38 -0.33 -4.43
C TYR A 94 10.56 -1.30 -4.58
N ALA A 95 10.91 -2.02 -3.52
CA ALA A 95 11.87 -3.10 -3.55
C ALA A 95 11.48 -4.14 -4.64
N PRO A 96 12.38 -4.48 -5.58
CA PRO A 96 12.07 -5.37 -6.70
C PRO A 96 11.44 -6.71 -6.29
N GLU A 97 11.86 -7.28 -5.17
CA GLU A 97 11.40 -8.54 -4.60
C GLU A 97 9.94 -8.53 -4.12
N ASN A 98 9.41 -7.33 -3.83
CA ASN A 98 8.07 -7.10 -3.32
C ASN A 98 7.13 -6.50 -4.37
N ARG A 99 7.63 -6.20 -5.57
CA ARG A 99 6.89 -5.48 -6.62
C ARG A 99 5.50 -6.07 -6.90
N ASP A 100 5.40 -7.39 -6.94
CA ASP A 100 4.16 -8.09 -7.24
C ASP A 100 3.13 -8.07 -6.11
N LEU A 101 3.49 -7.59 -4.91
CA LEU A 101 2.58 -7.46 -3.77
C LEU A 101 1.68 -6.22 -3.88
N PHE A 102 2.12 -5.21 -4.62
CA PHE A 102 1.47 -3.90 -4.67
C PHE A 102 0.72 -3.67 -5.98
N VAL A 103 -0.11 -2.64 -5.99
CA VAL A 103 -0.77 -2.12 -7.19
C VAL A 103 -0.29 -0.69 -7.37
N TYR A 104 0.65 -0.47 -8.27
CA TYR A 104 1.17 0.88 -8.53
C TYR A 104 0.19 1.71 -9.34
N PHE A 105 0.15 3.02 -9.18
CA PHE A 105 -0.61 3.91 -10.05
C PHE A 105 0.17 5.18 -10.44
N ASP A 106 -0.02 5.64 -11.67
CA ASP A 106 0.69 6.77 -12.27
C ASP A 106 -0.14 8.06 -12.31
N SER A 107 -1.45 7.97 -12.05
CA SER A 107 -2.36 9.12 -11.97
C SER A 107 -3.61 8.78 -11.17
N TRP A 108 -4.39 9.80 -10.78
CA TRP A 108 -5.70 9.62 -10.15
C TRP A 108 -6.70 8.85 -11.04
N ARG A 109 -6.65 9.07 -12.36
CA ARG A 109 -7.46 8.32 -13.32
C ARG A 109 -7.06 6.85 -13.37
N ASP A 110 -5.77 6.58 -13.45
CA ASP A 110 -5.21 5.22 -13.44
C ASP A 110 -5.53 4.49 -12.12
N LEU A 111 -5.50 5.17 -10.98
CA LEU A 111 -5.96 4.63 -9.70
C LEU A 111 -7.43 4.17 -9.79
N LYS A 112 -8.31 5.02 -10.33
CA LYS A 112 -9.74 4.67 -10.51
C LYS A 112 -9.91 3.46 -11.42
N GLU A 113 -9.21 3.44 -12.54
CA GLU A 113 -9.25 2.33 -13.50
C GLU A 113 -8.76 1.02 -12.85
N LYS A 114 -7.63 1.05 -12.15
CA LYS A 114 -7.10 -0.10 -11.40
C LYS A 114 -8.06 -0.59 -10.34
N ILE A 115 -8.71 0.30 -9.59
CA ILE A 115 -9.72 -0.10 -8.60
C ILE A 115 -10.94 -0.75 -9.27
N ALA A 116 -11.33 -0.29 -10.46
CA ALA A 116 -12.49 -0.81 -11.17
C ALA A 116 -12.23 -2.18 -11.83
N THR A 117 -11.01 -2.42 -12.32
CA THR A 117 -10.67 -3.63 -13.10
C THR A 117 -9.96 -4.71 -12.28
N LEU A 118 -9.41 -4.39 -11.11
CA LEU A 118 -8.67 -5.35 -10.29
C LEU A 118 -9.57 -6.49 -9.78
N ASN A 119 -9.14 -7.72 -10.01
CA ASN A 119 -9.69 -8.89 -9.32
C ASN A 119 -9.15 -8.94 -7.89
N PHE A 120 -9.91 -8.36 -6.95
CA PHE A 120 -9.51 -8.24 -5.55
C PHE A 120 -9.26 -9.59 -4.89
N GLU A 121 -10.10 -10.60 -5.13
CA GLU A 121 -9.94 -11.92 -4.50
C GLU A 121 -8.69 -12.63 -5.01
N GLN A 122 -8.44 -12.59 -6.32
CA GLN A 122 -7.20 -13.13 -6.89
C GLN A 122 -5.96 -12.43 -6.32
N LYS A 123 -5.95 -11.10 -6.27
CA LYS A 123 -4.81 -10.33 -5.74
C LYS A 123 -4.60 -10.59 -4.24
N ARG A 124 -5.66 -10.66 -3.43
CA ARG A 124 -5.59 -11.04 -2.00
C ARG A 124 -4.94 -12.42 -1.82
N ASN A 125 -5.35 -13.39 -2.64
CA ASN A 125 -4.81 -14.75 -2.57
C ASN A 125 -3.33 -14.81 -2.97
N GLN A 126 -2.92 -14.04 -3.98
CA GLN A 126 -1.50 -13.91 -4.36
C GLN A 126 -0.67 -13.34 -3.22
N ILE A 127 -1.12 -12.24 -2.60
CA ILE A 127 -0.42 -11.60 -1.49
C ILE A 127 -0.28 -12.59 -0.31
N ARG A 128 -1.36 -13.28 0.06
CA ARG A 128 -1.34 -14.29 1.14
C ARG A 128 -0.42 -15.46 0.83
N ALA A 129 -0.40 -15.93 -0.41
CA ALA A 129 0.49 -17.01 -0.83
C ALA A 129 1.96 -16.61 -0.67
N ARG A 130 2.32 -15.40 -1.11
CA ARG A 130 3.67 -14.85 -0.94
C ARG A 130 4.04 -14.69 0.54
N ALA A 131 3.11 -14.19 1.36
CA ALA A 131 3.30 -14.05 2.80
C ALA A 131 3.55 -15.41 3.49
N ARG A 132 2.78 -16.45 3.14
CA ARG A 132 3.00 -17.81 3.65
C ARG A 132 4.36 -18.37 3.25
N GLY A 133 4.75 -18.18 1.99
CA GLY A 133 6.07 -18.60 1.50
C GLY A 133 7.21 -17.91 2.25
N HIS A 134 7.10 -16.60 2.47
CA HIS A 134 8.06 -15.84 3.28
C HIS A 134 8.15 -16.40 4.71
N ARG A 135 7.01 -16.60 5.38
CA ARG A 135 6.96 -17.16 6.74
C ARG A 135 7.63 -18.53 6.82
N ALA A 136 7.33 -19.44 5.88
CA ALA A 136 7.92 -20.78 5.84
C ALA A 136 9.45 -20.71 5.71
N LYS A 137 9.94 -19.90 4.77
CA LYS A 137 11.38 -19.67 4.56
C LYS A 137 12.04 -19.12 5.83
N THR A 138 11.42 -18.11 6.46
CA THR A 138 11.98 -17.53 7.69
C THR A 138 12.05 -18.57 8.81
N LEU A 139 11.01 -19.39 9.00
CA LEU A 139 11.03 -20.45 10.01
C LEU A 139 12.11 -21.50 9.76
N GLU A 140 12.29 -21.92 8.50
CA GLU A 140 13.35 -22.85 8.10
C GLU A 140 14.75 -22.28 8.39
N GLN A 141 14.98 -20.99 8.10
CA GLN A 141 16.24 -20.33 8.43
C GLN A 141 16.50 -20.31 9.93
N TRP A 142 15.48 -20.03 10.74
CA TRP A 142 15.61 -20.07 12.21
C TRP A 142 15.94 -21.47 12.74
N GLN A 143 15.39 -22.53 12.13
CA GLN A 143 15.71 -23.92 12.46
C GLN A 143 17.13 -24.36 12.09
N GLN A 144 17.84 -23.60 11.25
CA GLN A 144 19.24 -23.89 10.92
C GLN A 144 20.22 -23.22 11.89
N VAL A 145 19.75 -22.20 12.62
CA VAL A 145 20.57 -21.44 13.59
C VAL A 145 20.48 -22.05 14.99
N PHE A 146 19.39 -22.74 15.31
CA PHE A 146 19.12 -23.38 16.60
C PHE A 146 18.88 -24.88 16.42
#